data_AF-A0A945BII9-F1
#
_entry.id   AF-A0A945BII9-F1
#
_cell.length_a   1.000
_cell.length_b   1.000
_cell.length_c   1.000
_cell.angle_alpha   90.00
_cell.angle_beta   90.00
_cell.angle_gamma   90.00
#
_symmetry.space_group_name_H-M   'P 1'
#
loop_
_entity.id
_entity.type
_entity.pdbx_description
1 polymer ?
#
loop_
_entity_poly.entity_id
_entity_poly.type
_entity_poly.pdbx_seq_one_letter_code
_entity_poly.pdbx_strand_id
1 'polypeptide(L)'
;MSNVTRFGAVGDGVEDDTESIQHAVNEGDGMLHFPPGTYRITRSIEVRLVKRGPLGIDGTGGTARVVMAGAGPAFRLTGTHGGTGDPGSRQGNVSSHQRLPTIRNIEVEGAHAEADGFELIETMQSIFEGVLVTSCRHGIHLIKRNRNVLISHCHIYFNTGVGVYLDSVNLHQINIANCHISYNRLGGIRLERSEVRNLQITGNDIEYNNHKSHKTEPEPTAEIYIDTNAEGASVNEVTIASNTIQAT
;
A
#
# COMPACT_ATOMS: atom_id res chain seq x y z
N MET A 1 -10.65 18.16 -9.18
CA MET A 1 -9.70 17.54 -8.25
C MET A 1 -9.76 18.29 -6.94
N SER A 2 -9.94 17.58 -5.84
CA SER A 2 -10.01 18.12 -4.48
C SER A 2 -8.61 18.37 -3.95
N ASN A 3 -8.13 19.60 -4.18
CA ASN A 3 -6.85 20.06 -3.66
C ASN A 3 -6.95 20.18 -2.13
N VAL A 4 -6.13 19.42 -1.40
CA VAL A 4 -6.20 19.33 0.07
C VAL A 4 -5.98 20.67 0.77
N THR A 5 -5.24 21.62 0.17
CA THR A 5 -5.02 22.94 0.76
C THR A 5 -6.27 23.82 0.72
N ARG A 6 -7.19 23.56 -0.22
CA ARG A 6 -8.52 24.21 -0.24
C ARG A 6 -9.44 23.72 0.88
N PHE A 7 -9.09 22.60 1.51
CA PHE A 7 -9.78 22.07 2.68
C PHE A 7 -9.07 22.43 3.99
N GLY A 8 -8.02 23.26 3.93
CA GLY A 8 -7.31 23.79 5.10
C GLY A 8 -5.98 23.11 5.42
N ALA A 9 -5.49 22.20 4.56
CA ALA A 9 -4.16 21.62 4.77
C ALA A 9 -3.07 22.67 4.49
N VAL A 10 -2.05 22.72 5.35
CA VAL A 10 -0.94 23.67 5.30
C VAL A 10 0.22 23.10 4.49
N GLY A 11 0.60 21.84 4.71
CA GLY A 11 1.68 21.19 3.96
C GLY A 11 3.08 21.70 4.32
N ASP A 12 3.31 22.16 5.56
CA ASP A 12 4.60 22.67 6.05
C ASP A 12 5.44 21.64 6.83
N GLY A 13 4.89 20.46 7.07
CA GLY A 13 5.51 19.36 7.82
C GLY A 13 5.42 19.49 9.34
N VAL A 14 4.78 20.55 9.85
CA VAL A 14 4.67 20.86 11.29
C VAL A 14 3.22 20.77 11.74
N GLU A 15 2.32 21.48 11.07
CA GLU A 15 0.90 21.49 11.41
C GLU A 15 0.27 20.12 11.17
N ASP A 16 -0.71 19.73 11.99
CA ASP A 16 -1.44 18.48 11.79
C ASP A 16 -2.53 18.65 10.71
N ASP A 17 -2.22 18.20 9.49
CA ASP A 17 -3.10 18.28 8.33
C ASP A 17 -4.20 17.22 8.30
N THR A 18 -4.27 16.34 9.32
CA THR A 18 -5.16 15.17 9.29
C THR A 18 -6.63 15.54 9.07
N GLU A 19 -7.13 16.55 9.79
CA GLU A 19 -8.54 16.93 9.69
C GLU A 19 -8.88 17.51 8.32
N SER A 20 -8.01 18.36 7.79
CA SER A 20 -8.16 18.98 6.48
C SER A 20 -8.16 17.94 5.35
N ILE A 21 -7.24 16.96 5.42
CA ILE A 21 -7.17 15.87 4.43
C ILE A 21 -8.39 14.95 4.55
N GLN A 22 -8.79 14.59 5.78
CA GLN A 22 -9.98 13.76 5.99
C GLN A 22 -11.26 14.50 5.53
N HIS A 23 -11.32 15.81 5.69
CA HIS A 23 -12.40 16.64 5.16
C HIS A 23 -12.42 16.60 3.63
N ALA A 24 -11.26 16.70 2.96
CA ALA A 24 -11.16 16.53 1.51
C ALA A 24 -11.63 15.14 1.05
N VAL A 25 -11.33 14.08 1.81
CA VAL A 25 -11.89 12.74 1.54
C VAL A 25 -13.41 12.73 1.61
N ASN A 26 -13.97 13.39 2.63
CA ASN A 26 -15.40 13.35 2.94
C ASN A 26 -16.27 14.27 2.08
N GLU A 27 -15.74 15.38 1.59
CA GLU A 27 -16.53 16.39 0.86
C GLU A 27 -16.01 16.63 -0.56
N GLY A 28 -14.86 16.03 -0.91
CA GLY A 28 -14.26 16.15 -2.22
C GLY A 28 -14.95 15.37 -3.34
N ASP A 29 -14.47 15.59 -4.56
CA ASP A 29 -14.93 15.03 -5.83
C ASP A 29 -14.40 13.62 -6.15
N GLY A 30 -13.81 12.93 -5.18
CA GLY A 30 -13.25 11.58 -5.36
C GLY A 30 -11.81 11.55 -5.89
N MET A 31 -11.15 12.69 -6.06
CA MET A 31 -9.70 12.75 -6.32
C MET A 31 -9.03 13.67 -5.31
N LEU A 32 -8.20 13.13 -4.42
CA LEU A 32 -7.31 13.92 -3.57
C LEU A 32 -6.10 14.34 -4.38
N HIS A 33 -5.89 15.65 -4.47
CA HIS A 33 -4.70 16.22 -5.08
C HIS A 33 -3.87 16.91 -4.00
N PHE A 34 -2.61 16.48 -3.88
CA PHE A 34 -1.63 17.05 -2.97
C PHE A 34 -0.64 17.90 -3.78
N PRO A 35 -0.70 19.24 -3.68
CA PRO A 35 0.34 20.11 -4.19
C PRO A 35 1.71 19.85 -3.54
N PRO A 36 2.81 20.38 -4.10
CA PRO A 36 4.13 20.33 -3.45
C PRO A 36 4.05 20.78 -1.99
N GLY A 37 4.58 19.96 -1.08
CA GLY A 37 4.48 20.20 0.36
C GLY A 37 4.74 18.94 1.18
N THR A 38 4.92 19.12 2.49
CA THR A 38 5.00 18.02 3.46
C THR A 38 3.78 18.06 4.37
N TYR A 39 2.91 17.07 4.28
CA TYR A 39 1.65 17.03 5.01
C TYR A 39 1.80 16.08 6.19
N ARG A 40 1.81 16.61 7.40
CA ARG A 40 1.95 15.79 8.61
C ARG A 40 0.57 15.32 9.06
N ILE A 41 0.42 14.02 9.29
CA ILE A 41 -0.80 13.43 9.83
C ILE A 41 -0.51 12.65 11.12
N THR A 42 -1.45 12.64 12.07
CA THR A 42 -1.29 11.98 13.39
C THR A 42 -2.18 10.76 13.56
N ARG A 43 -3.04 10.47 12.59
CA ARG A 43 -3.91 9.30 12.53
C ARG A 43 -4.22 8.97 11.08
N SER A 44 -4.66 7.73 10.85
CA SER A 44 -5.00 7.25 9.51
C SER A 44 -6.03 8.13 8.80
N ILE A 45 -5.80 8.38 7.52
CA ILE A 45 -6.81 8.92 6.61
C ILE A 45 -7.70 7.75 6.15
N GLU A 46 -8.96 7.81 6.53
CA GLU A 46 -9.95 6.76 6.32
C GLU A 46 -10.70 6.94 5.00
N VAL A 47 -10.45 6.05 4.05
CA VAL A 47 -11.10 6.03 2.73
C VAL A 47 -12.06 4.85 2.64
N ARG A 48 -13.35 5.12 2.91
CA ARG A 48 -14.42 4.13 2.75
C ARG A 48 -15.02 4.19 1.35
N LEU A 49 -14.56 3.31 0.46
CA LEU A 49 -14.93 3.30 -0.96
C LEU A 49 -16.44 3.13 -1.18
N VAL A 50 -17.12 2.36 -0.32
CA VAL A 50 -18.58 2.20 -0.36
C VAL A 50 -19.35 3.52 -0.20
N LYS A 51 -18.76 4.51 0.48
CA LYS A 51 -19.36 5.84 0.71
C LYS A 51 -18.90 6.88 -0.30
N ARG A 52 -17.64 6.78 -0.75
CA ARG A 52 -16.98 7.84 -1.54
C ARG A 52 -16.95 7.58 -3.03
N GLY A 53 -17.21 6.35 -3.45
CA GLY A 53 -17.00 5.97 -4.84
C GLY A 53 -15.55 5.55 -5.09
N PRO A 54 -15.16 5.41 -6.37
CA PRO A 54 -13.76 5.26 -6.75
C PRO A 54 -12.99 6.50 -6.27
N LEU A 55 -11.88 6.29 -5.53
CA LEU A 55 -11.05 7.38 -5.03
C LEU A 55 -9.64 7.35 -5.61
N GLY A 56 -9.15 8.50 -6.07
CA GLY A 56 -7.77 8.71 -6.48
C GLY A 56 -6.98 9.54 -5.48
N ILE A 57 -5.67 9.28 -5.40
CA ILE A 57 -4.69 10.09 -4.66
C ILE A 57 -3.55 10.42 -5.64
N ASP A 58 -3.22 11.70 -5.79
CA ASP A 58 -2.08 12.14 -6.61
C ASP A 58 -1.23 13.19 -5.87
N GLY A 59 0.08 12.95 -5.80
CA GLY A 59 1.07 13.81 -5.14
C GLY A 59 1.87 14.72 -6.07
N THR A 60 1.30 15.12 -7.22
CA THR A 60 1.91 16.08 -8.16
C THR A 60 3.32 15.68 -8.59
N GLY A 61 3.45 14.54 -9.27
CA GLY A 61 4.73 14.07 -9.80
C GLY A 61 5.79 13.73 -8.73
N GLY A 62 5.37 13.36 -7.51
CA GLY A 62 6.28 13.00 -6.42
C GLY A 62 6.75 14.18 -5.57
N THR A 63 6.14 15.36 -5.72
CA THR A 63 6.54 16.57 -4.97
C THR A 63 5.82 16.72 -3.64
N ALA A 64 4.74 15.97 -3.42
CA ALA A 64 4.06 15.89 -2.15
C ALA A 64 4.55 14.70 -1.32
N ARG A 65 4.79 14.97 -0.04
CA ARG A 65 5.12 13.97 0.98
C ARG A 65 4.09 13.99 2.09
N VAL A 66 3.64 12.82 2.53
CA VAL A 66 2.81 12.65 3.72
C VAL A 66 3.65 12.02 4.82
N VAL A 67 3.68 12.64 6.00
CA VAL A 67 4.42 12.14 7.16
C VAL A 67 3.42 11.55 8.15
N MET A 68 3.45 10.23 8.33
CA MET A 68 2.63 9.53 9.32
C MET A 68 3.29 9.58 10.69
N ALA A 69 2.88 10.56 11.51
CA ALA A 69 3.40 10.82 12.85
C ALA A 69 2.59 10.13 13.97
N GLY A 70 1.71 9.20 13.63
CA GLY A 70 0.94 8.40 14.58
C GLY A 70 0.99 6.90 14.29
N ALA A 71 0.34 6.11 15.14
CA ALA A 71 0.21 4.67 14.93
C ALA A 71 -0.79 4.34 13.81
N GLY A 72 -0.50 3.27 13.06
CA GLY A 72 -1.32 2.76 11.97
C GLY A 72 -0.90 3.27 10.58
N PRO A 73 -1.65 2.92 9.53
CA PRO A 73 -1.35 3.33 8.16
C PRO A 73 -1.63 4.80 7.94
N ALA A 74 -0.83 5.46 7.08
CA ALA A 74 -1.11 6.81 6.61
C ALA A 74 -2.47 6.88 5.90
N PHE A 75 -2.72 5.91 5.02
CA PHE A 75 -3.99 5.77 4.31
C PHE A 75 -4.57 4.37 4.47
N ARG A 76 -5.81 4.28 4.94
CA ARG A 76 -6.59 3.04 4.99
C ARG A 76 -7.68 3.08 3.94
N LEU A 77 -7.61 2.20 2.96
CA LEU A 77 -8.61 2.05 1.91
C LEU A 77 -9.47 0.82 2.21
N THR A 78 -10.75 1.05 2.50
CA THR A 78 -11.71 -0.01 2.83
C THR A 78 -12.82 -0.04 1.78
N GLY A 79 -12.88 -1.13 1.02
CA GLY A 79 -14.00 -1.48 0.17
C GLY A 79 -14.91 -2.51 0.80
N THR A 80 -15.77 -3.11 -0.02
CA THR A 80 -16.64 -4.23 0.37
C THR A 80 -16.57 -5.38 -0.63
N HIS A 81 -15.43 -5.52 -1.32
CA HIS A 81 -15.25 -6.62 -2.27
C HIS A 81 -15.37 -7.96 -1.55
N GLY A 82 -16.37 -8.73 -1.95
CA GLY A 82 -16.54 -10.16 -1.66
C GLY A 82 -16.77 -10.94 -2.96
N GLY A 83 -16.96 -12.26 -2.81
CA GLY A 83 -17.10 -13.18 -3.95
C GLY A 83 -15.79 -13.88 -4.32
N THR A 84 -15.77 -14.50 -5.50
CA THR A 84 -14.66 -15.31 -6.02
C THR A 84 -13.97 -14.62 -7.21
N GLY A 85 -13.25 -15.38 -8.04
CA GLY A 85 -12.71 -14.88 -9.31
C GLY A 85 -13.65 -14.76 -10.47
N ASP A 86 -14.85 -15.30 -10.33
CA ASP A 86 -15.89 -15.06 -11.29
C ASP A 86 -16.36 -13.59 -11.22
N PRO A 87 -16.32 -12.81 -12.32
CA PRO A 87 -16.88 -11.47 -12.37
C PRO A 87 -18.34 -11.38 -11.91
N GLY A 88 -19.14 -12.42 -12.13
CA GLY A 88 -20.55 -12.50 -11.72
C GLY A 88 -20.75 -12.70 -10.21
N SER A 89 -19.71 -13.11 -9.48
CA SER A 89 -19.79 -13.32 -8.02
C SER A 89 -19.59 -12.05 -7.18
N ARG A 90 -19.28 -10.92 -7.83
CA ARG A 90 -19.01 -9.64 -7.17
C ARG A 90 -20.27 -9.16 -6.43
N GLN A 91 -20.05 -8.65 -5.22
CA GLN A 91 -21.13 -8.24 -4.33
C GLN A 91 -21.52 -6.77 -4.52
N GLY A 92 -22.81 -6.47 -4.40
CA GLY A 92 -23.35 -5.13 -4.26
C GLY A 92 -22.90 -4.14 -5.35
N ASN A 93 -22.47 -2.95 -4.92
CA ASN A 93 -22.06 -1.85 -5.79
C ASN A 93 -20.55 -1.83 -6.09
N VAL A 94 -19.81 -2.94 -5.88
CA VAL A 94 -18.35 -2.96 -6.04
C VAL A 94 -17.92 -2.63 -7.47
N SER A 95 -18.57 -3.22 -8.48
CA SER A 95 -18.24 -3.02 -9.89
C SER A 95 -18.59 -1.61 -10.41
N SER A 96 -19.64 -1.00 -9.87
CA SER A 96 -20.12 0.32 -10.29
C SER A 96 -19.52 1.48 -9.51
N HIS A 97 -19.10 1.25 -8.26
CA HIS A 97 -18.84 2.32 -7.30
C HIS A 97 -17.55 2.18 -6.49
N GLN A 98 -16.88 1.03 -6.43
CA GLN A 98 -15.71 0.88 -5.52
C GLN A 98 -14.44 0.42 -6.23
N ARG A 99 -14.51 0.18 -7.54
CA ARG A 99 -13.40 -0.28 -8.36
C ARG A 99 -12.32 0.79 -8.53
N LEU A 100 -11.10 0.34 -8.82
CA LEU A 100 -10.01 1.13 -9.35
C LEU A 100 -9.55 2.31 -8.46
N PRO A 101 -9.45 2.16 -7.12
CA PRO A 101 -8.80 3.19 -6.34
C PRO A 101 -7.33 3.28 -6.78
N THR A 102 -6.85 4.50 -7.04
CA THR A 102 -5.57 4.70 -7.72
C THR A 102 -4.71 5.70 -6.95
N ILE A 103 -3.52 5.28 -6.54
CA ILE A 103 -2.56 6.07 -5.79
C ILE A 103 -1.37 6.33 -6.70
N ARG A 104 -1.04 7.61 -6.90
CA ARG A 104 0.05 8.01 -7.77
C ARG A 104 0.97 9.07 -7.19
N ASN A 105 2.23 9.01 -7.60
CA ASN A 105 3.16 10.14 -7.57
C ASN A 105 3.27 10.80 -6.19
N ILE A 106 3.28 10.02 -5.10
CA ILE A 106 3.26 10.54 -3.74
C ILE A 106 4.27 9.78 -2.87
N GLU A 107 4.87 10.49 -1.93
CA GLU A 107 5.71 9.90 -0.89
C GLU A 107 4.91 9.74 0.42
N VAL A 108 5.09 8.60 1.08
CA VAL A 108 4.69 8.39 2.48
C VAL A 108 5.91 8.04 3.32
N GLU A 109 6.15 8.85 4.36
CA GLU A 109 7.24 8.69 5.32
C GLU A 109 6.69 8.38 6.71
N GLY A 110 7.23 7.35 7.36
CA GLY A 110 6.91 7.02 8.76
C GLY A 110 7.69 7.88 9.75
N ALA A 111 6.99 8.52 10.69
CA ALA A 111 7.58 9.27 11.81
C ALA A 111 7.16 8.71 13.19
N HIS A 112 6.57 7.51 13.20
CA HIS A 112 6.17 6.78 14.40
C HIS A 112 6.55 5.30 14.25
N ALA A 113 6.88 4.63 15.36
CA ALA A 113 7.35 3.23 15.34
C ALA A 113 6.31 2.23 14.77
N GLU A 114 5.03 2.59 14.85
CA GLU A 114 3.91 1.82 14.31
C GLU A 114 3.26 2.48 13.08
N ALA A 115 3.92 3.46 12.46
CA ALA A 115 3.43 4.07 11.22
C ALA A 115 3.56 3.08 10.06
N ASP A 116 2.48 2.80 9.35
CA ASP A 116 2.49 2.05 8.10
C ASP A 116 2.20 3.00 6.92
N GLY A 117 2.56 2.62 5.69
CA GLY A 117 2.27 3.43 4.51
C GLY A 117 0.80 3.35 4.11
N PHE A 118 0.41 2.24 3.49
CA PHE A 118 -0.95 2.02 3.00
C PHE A 118 -1.51 0.69 3.50
N GLU A 119 -2.77 0.69 3.91
CA GLU A 119 -3.52 -0.53 4.25
C GLU A 119 -4.75 -0.70 3.35
N LEU A 120 -4.90 -1.86 2.73
CA LEU A 120 -5.96 -2.18 1.80
C LEU A 120 -6.81 -3.34 2.32
N ILE A 121 -8.12 -3.08 2.44
CA ILE A 121 -9.12 -4.00 2.97
C ILE A 121 -10.27 -4.09 1.98
N GLU A 122 -10.56 -5.28 1.46
CA GLU A 122 -11.72 -5.57 0.60
C GLU A 122 -11.78 -4.66 -0.63
N THR A 123 -10.61 -4.32 -1.20
CA THR A 123 -10.52 -3.45 -2.38
C THR A 123 -10.54 -4.24 -3.69
N MET A 124 -10.97 -3.57 -4.77
CA MET A 124 -11.07 -4.13 -6.11
C MET A 124 -10.29 -3.25 -7.09
N GLN A 125 -9.32 -3.85 -7.78
CA GLN A 125 -8.53 -3.26 -8.86
C GLN A 125 -7.66 -2.06 -8.41
N SER A 126 -7.15 -2.09 -7.18
CA SER A 126 -6.31 -1.00 -6.66
C SER A 126 -5.00 -0.86 -7.44
N ILE A 127 -4.57 0.38 -7.71
CA ILE A 127 -3.35 0.69 -8.47
C ILE A 127 -2.42 1.56 -7.64
N PHE A 128 -1.14 1.21 -7.63
CA PHE A 128 -0.03 2.04 -7.15
C PHE A 128 0.95 2.31 -8.31
N GLU A 129 1.28 3.58 -8.52
CA GLU A 129 2.17 4.03 -9.62
C GLU A 129 3.01 5.24 -9.20
N GLY A 130 4.34 5.17 -9.25
CA GLY A 130 5.20 6.30 -8.88
C GLY A 130 5.13 6.65 -7.39
N VAL A 131 4.86 5.67 -6.54
CA VAL A 131 4.72 5.86 -5.08
C VAL A 131 6.02 5.51 -4.37
N LEU A 132 6.46 6.38 -3.45
CA LEU A 132 7.55 6.12 -2.51
C LEU A 132 6.97 5.84 -1.12
N VAL A 133 7.38 4.74 -0.48
CA VAL A 133 7.09 4.49 0.94
C VAL A 133 8.38 4.19 1.70
N THR A 134 8.68 4.99 2.72
CA THR A 134 9.94 4.91 3.48
C THR A 134 9.75 5.12 4.97
N SER A 135 10.69 4.62 5.78
CA SER A 135 10.73 4.81 7.24
C SER A 135 9.46 4.30 7.98
N CYS A 136 8.58 3.57 7.30
CA CYS A 136 7.38 2.98 7.89
C CYS A 136 7.75 1.64 8.55
N ARG A 137 6.86 1.10 9.37
CA ARG A 137 6.86 -0.31 9.75
C ARG A 137 6.50 -1.16 8.53
N HIS A 138 5.29 -1.08 7.99
CA HIS A 138 4.95 -1.74 6.73
C HIS A 138 4.75 -0.74 5.60
N GLY A 139 5.17 -1.08 4.39
CA GLY A 139 5.02 -0.24 3.20
C GLY A 139 3.59 -0.25 2.65
N ILE A 140 3.25 -1.28 1.88
CA ILE A 140 1.90 -1.54 1.36
C ILE A 140 1.39 -2.85 1.98
N HIS A 141 0.33 -2.78 2.78
CA HIS A 141 -0.23 -3.89 3.55
C HIS A 141 -1.62 -4.27 3.04
N LEU A 142 -1.75 -5.51 2.58
CA LEU A 142 -2.97 -6.09 2.01
C LEU A 142 -3.51 -7.12 2.99
N ILE A 143 -4.71 -6.88 3.51
CA ILE A 143 -5.33 -7.75 4.52
C ILE A 143 -6.75 -8.19 4.13
N LYS A 144 -7.21 -9.30 4.73
CA LYS A 144 -8.56 -9.87 4.60
C LYS A 144 -8.91 -10.35 3.19
N ARG A 145 -9.16 -9.44 2.25
CA ARG A 145 -9.46 -9.76 0.85
C ARG A 145 -9.09 -8.59 -0.03
N ASN A 146 -8.42 -8.83 -1.15
CA ASN A 146 -8.17 -7.80 -2.16
C ASN A 146 -8.16 -8.44 -3.53
N ARG A 147 -8.35 -7.67 -4.60
CA ARG A 147 -8.52 -8.26 -5.93
C ARG A 147 -7.91 -7.44 -7.04
N ASN A 148 -7.20 -8.09 -7.94
CA ASN A 148 -6.62 -7.51 -9.17
C ASN A 148 -5.75 -6.29 -8.87
N VAL A 149 -4.90 -6.39 -7.84
CA VAL A 149 -4.05 -5.29 -7.39
C VAL A 149 -2.86 -5.13 -8.34
N LEU A 150 -2.53 -3.89 -8.68
CA LEU A 150 -1.34 -3.55 -9.46
C LEU A 150 -0.45 -2.64 -8.63
N ILE A 151 0.80 -3.04 -8.43
CA ILE A 151 1.85 -2.22 -7.82
C ILE A 151 2.96 -2.09 -8.85
N SER A 152 3.20 -0.88 -9.36
CA SER A 152 4.20 -0.69 -10.40
C SER A 152 4.94 0.64 -10.32
N HIS A 153 6.20 0.69 -10.76
CA HIS A 153 7.00 1.92 -10.75
C HIS A 153 7.08 2.56 -9.35
N CYS A 154 7.10 1.74 -8.30
CA CYS A 154 7.13 2.19 -6.91
C CYS A 154 8.53 2.01 -6.30
N HIS A 155 8.84 2.83 -5.31
CA HIS A 155 9.99 2.69 -4.44
C HIS A 155 9.50 2.33 -3.04
N ILE A 156 9.80 1.11 -2.57
CA ILE A 156 9.41 0.67 -1.23
C ILE A 156 10.70 0.39 -0.46
N TYR A 157 11.14 1.39 0.30
CA TYR A 157 12.54 1.54 0.66
C TYR A 157 12.73 1.79 2.16
N PHE A 158 13.69 1.10 2.77
CA PHE A 158 14.16 1.38 4.14
C PHE A 158 13.05 1.40 5.21
N ASN A 159 12.10 0.46 5.14
CA ASN A 159 11.07 0.29 6.15
C ASN A 159 11.53 -0.66 7.26
N THR A 160 11.11 -0.38 8.49
CA THR A 160 11.44 -1.18 9.69
C THR A 160 10.68 -2.50 9.77
N GLY A 161 9.79 -2.78 8.83
CA GLY A 161 9.06 -4.05 8.69
C GLY A 161 9.09 -4.55 7.26
N VAL A 162 7.93 -4.83 6.69
CA VAL A 162 7.80 -5.47 5.35
C VAL A 162 7.51 -4.41 4.30
N GLY A 163 8.15 -4.52 3.12
CA GLY A 163 7.87 -3.64 2.00
C GLY A 163 6.45 -3.80 1.45
N VAL A 164 6.16 -4.92 0.79
CA VAL A 164 4.82 -5.30 0.33
C VAL A 164 4.35 -6.51 1.13
N TYR A 165 3.34 -6.33 1.98
CA TYR A 165 2.88 -7.34 2.92
C TYR A 165 1.49 -7.87 2.55
N LEU A 166 1.41 -9.16 2.22
CA LEU A 166 0.16 -9.88 2.04
C LEU A 166 -0.05 -10.73 3.29
N ASP A 167 -0.89 -10.25 4.18
CA ASP A 167 -1.08 -10.82 5.51
C ASP A 167 -2.53 -11.23 5.70
N SER A 168 -2.75 -12.54 5.89
CA SER A 168 -4.07 -13.07 6.16
C SER A 168 -5.10 -12.62 5.10
N VAL A 169 -4.66 -12.58 3.83
CA VAL A 169 -5.43 -12.05 2.70
C VAL A 169 -5.88 -13.16 1.76
N ASN A 170 -7.14 -13.11 1.33
CA ASN A 170 -7.61 -13.83 0.16
C ASN A 170 -7.51 -12.94 -1.09
N LEU A 171 -6.65 -13.31 -2.04
CA LEU A 171 -6.35 -12.50 -3.21
C LEU A 171 -6.17 -13.39 -4.44
N HIS A 172 -6.86 -13.10 -5.54
CA HIS A 172 -6.80 -13.99 -6.70
C HIS A 172 -5.84 -13.52 -7.80
N GLN A 173 -5.55 -12.22 -7.91
CA GLN A 173 -4.67 -11.70 -8.96
C GLN A 173 -3.95 -10.46 -8.43
N ILE A 174 -2.63 -10.46 -8.51
CA ILE A 174 -1.78 -9.31 -8.18
C ILE A 174 -0.53 -9.31 -9.06
N ASN A 175 -0.19 -8.13 -9.55
CA ASN A 175 1.08 -7.91 -10.24
C ASN A 175 1.90 -6.88 -9.46
N ILE A 176 3.14 -7.25 -9.13
CA ILE A 176 4.16 -6.39 -8.54
C ILE A 176 5.27 -6.27 -9.58
N ALA A 177 5.40 -5.10 -10.21
CA ALA A 177 6.27 -4.99 -11.38
C ALA A 177 7.01 -3.65 -11.51
N ASN A 178 8.25 -3.69 -12.01
CA ASN A 178 9.07 -2.50 -12.25
C ASN A 178 9.24 -1.62 -10.99
N CYS A 179 9.33 -2.24 -9.81
CA CYS A 179 9.54 -1.57 -8.54
C CYS A 179 10.99 -1.73 -8.06
N HIS A 180 11.45 -0.79 -7.24
CA HIS A 180 12.63 -0.96 -6.39
C HIS A 180 12.15 -1.23 -4.95
N ILE A 181 12.46 -2.41 -4.42
CA ILE A 181 11.99 -2.88 -3.12
C ILE A 181 13.21 -3.29 -2.30
N SER A 182 13.70 -2.36 -1.47
CA SER A 182 15.01 -2.54 -0.83
C SER A 182 15.04 -2.12 0.63
N TYR A 183 15.92 -2.76 1.41
CA TYR A 183 16.17 -2.40 2.81
C TYR A 183 14.95 -2.47 3.74
N ASN A 184 13.94 -3.28 3.43
CA ASN A 184 12.82 -3.54 4.32
C ASN A 184 13.20 -4.67 5.30
N ARG A 185 13.21 -4.37 6.62
CA ARG A 185 13.81 -5.24 7.65
C ARG A 185 13.27 -6.68 7.64
N LEU A 186 11.95 -6.83 7.50
CA LEU A 186 11.23 -8.10 7.65
C LEU A 186 10.88 -8.77 6.30
N GLY A 187 11.38 -8.21 5.20
CA GLY A 187 11.28 -8.77 3.85
C GLY A 187 10.80 -7.75 2.81
N GLY A 188 11.20 -7.97 1.57
CA GLY A 188 10.81 -7.11 0.44
C GLY A 188 9.34 -7.31 0.10
N ILE A 189 9.02 -8.52 -0.39
CA ILE A 189 7.64 -8.97 -0.61
C ILE A 189 7.40 -10.18 0.29
N ARG A 190 6.43 -10.08 1.21
CA ARG A 190 6.12 -11.15 2.18
C ARG A 190 4.67 -11.56 2.12
N LEU A 191 4.43 -12.86 2.02
CA LEU A 191 3.12 -13.49 2.04
C LEU A 191 3.05 -14.46 3.23
N GLU A 192 2.06 -14.26 4.11
CA GLU A 192 1.82 -15.13 5.26
C GLU A 192 0.33 -15.32 5.52
N ARG A 193 -0.05 -16.52 5.99
CA ARG A 193 -1.44 -16.85 6.40
C ARG A 193 -2.49 -16.57 5.31
N SER A 194 -2.08 -16.56 4.04
CA SER A 194 -2.86 -16.00 2.94
C SER A 194 -3.29 -17.06 1.92
N GLU A 195 -4.42 -16.80 1.25
CA GLU A 195 -4.87 -17.55 0.08
C GLU A 195 -4.66 -16.70 -1.18
N VAL A 196 -3.56 -16.94 -1.90
CA VAL A 196 -3.18 -16.18 -3.09
C VAL A 196 -3.25 -17.03 -4.37
N ARG A 197 -3.80 -16.46 -5.45
CA ARG A 197 -3.73 -17.00 -6.82
C ARG A 197 -3.09 -15.97 -7.75
N ASN A 198 -2.62 -16.39 -8.92
CA ASN A 198 -2.04 -15.56 -9.98
C ASN A 198 -1.16 -14.42 -9.45
N LEU A 199 -0.14 -14.79 -8.68
CA LEU A 199 0.87 -13.87 -8.18
C LEU A 199 1.94 -13.68 -9.25
N GLN A 200 2.10 -12.46 -9.75
CA GLN A 200 3.17 -12.10 -10.67
C GLN A 200 4.12 -11.08 -10.04
N ILE A 201 5.40 -11.46 -9.92
CA ILE A 201 6.49 -10.59 -9.47
C ILE A 201 7.49 -10.50 -10.62
N THR A 202 7.59 -9.35 -11.29
CA THR A 202 8.41 -9.23 -12.50
C THR A 202 9.04 -7.87 -12.76
N GLY A 203 10.26 -7.83 -13.29
CA GLY A 203 10.91 -6.56 -13.65
C GLY A 203 11.37 -5.74 -12.45
N ASN A 204 11.42 -6.32 -11.25
CA ASN A 204 11.78 -5.59 -10.03
C ASN A 204 13.27 -5.69 -9.72
N ASP A 205 13.76 -4.71 -8.97
CA ASP A 205 15.00 -4.81 -8.21
C ASP A 205 14.67 -5.00 -6.72
N ILE A 206 15.08 -6.14 -6.15
CA ILE A 206 14.71 -6.54 -4.79
C ILE A 206 15.99 -6.92 -4.04
N GLU A 207 16.41 -6.07 -3.11
CA GLU A 207 17.71 -6.22 -2.48
C GLU A 207 17.79 -5.77 -1.01
N TYR A 208 18.69 -6.42 -0.27
CA TYR A 208 19.05 -6.05 1.10
C TYR A 208 17.87 -6.00 2.07
N ASN A 209 16.81 -6.78 1.84
CA ASN A 209 15.64 -6.80 2.71
C ASN A 209 15.89 -7.68 3.94
N ASN A 210 16.64 -7.14 4.91
CA ASN A 210 17.03 -7.82 6.14
C ASN A 210 17.35 -6.84 7.30
N HIS A 211 17.72 -7.40 8.44
CA HIS A 211 18.04 -6.70 9.68
C HIS A 211 19.32 -5.84 9.66
N LYS A 212 20.28 -6.08 8.75
CA LYS A 212 21.64 -5.56 8.88
C LYS A 212 21.69 -4.03 8.87
N SER A 213 21.00 -3.40 7.92
CA SER A 213 20.94 -1.93 7.82
C SER A 213 20.14 -1.29 8.95
N HIS A 214 19.26 -2.06 9.60
CA HIS A 214 18.47 -1.65 10.76
C HIS A 214 19.19 -1.89 12.09
N LYS A 215 20.33 -2.59 12.07
CA LYS A 215 21.15 -2.92 13.27
C LYS A 215 20.35 -3.65 14.35
N THR A 216 19.43 -4.52 13.95
CA THR A 216 18.67 -5.40 14.84
C THR A 216 19.23 -6.82 14.80
N GLU A 217 18.77 -7.69 15.69
CA GLU A 217 19.13 -9.11 15.66
C GLU A 217 18.61 -9.81 14.40
N PRO A 218 19.23 -10.91 13.98
CA PRO A 218 18.74 -11.72 12.87
C PRO A 218 17.33 -12.25 13.10
N GLU A 219 16.45 -12.04 12.12
CA GLU A 219 15.06 -12.49 12.11
C GLU A 219 14.73 -13.14 10.76
N PRO A 220 13.74 -14.07 10.69
CA PRO A 220 13.33 -14.69 9.43
C PRO A 220 12.86 -13.65 8.40
N THR A 221 13.62 -13.51 7.33
CA THR A 221 13.38 -12.55 6.24
C THR A 221 13.82 -13.14 4.91
N ALA A 222 13.32 -12.57 3.81
CA ALA A 222 13.79 -12.83 2.48
C ALA A 222 13.40 -11.67 1.55
N GLU A 223 14.07 -11.57 0.41
CA GLU A 223 13.69 -10.66 -0.67
C GLU A 223 12.24 -10.93 -1.12
N ILE A 224 11.91 -12.21 -1.29
CA ILE A 224 10.55 -12.72 -1.50
C ILE A 224 10.33 -13.86 -0.52
N TYR A 225 9.42 -13.67 0.43
CA TYR A 225 9.08 -14.62 1.48
C TYR A 225 7.65 -15.13 1.27
N ILE A 226 7.48 -16.42 0.97
CA ILE A 226 6.17 -17.04 0.78
C ILE A 226 6.02 -18.17 1.81
N ASP A 227 5.11 -17.98 2.77
CA ASP A 227 4.80 -18.97 3.79
C ASP A 227 3.33 -19.42 3.73
N THR A 228 3.15 -20.72 3.53
CA THR A 228 1.86 -21.41 3.46
C THR A 228 1.68 -22.45 4.56
N ASN A 229 2.43 -22.37 5.66
CA ASN A 229 2.34 -23.35 6.74
C ASN A 229 1.08 -23.18 7.61
N ALA A 230 0.49 -21.99 7.64
CA ALA A 230 -0.73 -21.74 8.40
C ALA A 230 -1.93 -22.51 7.80
N GLU A 231 -2.83 -22.98 8.67
CA GLU A 231 -4.05 -23.68 8.24
C GLU A 231 -4.87 -22.83 7.27
N GLY A 232 -5.28 -23.43 6.15
CA GLY A 232 -6.04 -22.75 5.08
C GLY A 232 -5.21 -21.82 4.18
N ALA A 233 -3.95 -21.54 4.50
CA ALA A 233 -3.06 -20.78 3.62
C ALA A 233 -2.71 -21.59 2.37
N SER A 234 -2.74 -20.94 1.21
CA SER A 234 -2.33 -21.56 -0.04
C SER A 234 -1.93 -20.51 -1.07
N VAL A 235 -0.84 -20.75 -1.77
CA VAL A 235 -0.39 -19.91 -2.88
C VAL A 235 -0.27 -20.78 -4.12
N ASN A 236 -1.08 -20.51 -5.14
CA ASN A 236 -1.06 -21.25 -6.42
C ASN A 236 -0.88 -20.27 -7.58
N GLU A 237 -0.38 -20.75 -8.72
CA GLU A 237 -0.16 -19.94 -9.93
C GLU A 237 0.77 -18.74 -9.65
N VAL A 238 2.07 -19.02 -9.48
CA VAL A 238 3.09 -18.02 -9.17
C VAL A 238 4.04 -17.86 -10.35
N THR A 239 4.28 -16.61 -10.75
CA THR A 239 5.34 -16.25 -11.70
C THR A 239 6.30 -15.27 -11.02
N ILE A 240 7.56 -15.68 -10.88
CA ILE A 240 8.66 -14.80 -10.47
C ILE A 240 9.65 -14.80 -11.64
N ALA A 241 9.69 -13.71 -12.41
CA ALA A 241 10.44 -13.67 -13.66
C ALA A 241 11.07 -12.30 -13.89
N SER A 242 12.28 -12.25 -14.45
CA SER A 242 12.95 -11.00 -14.83
C SER A 242 13.15 -10.02 -13.66
N ASN A 243 13.44 -10.51 -12.46
CA ASN A 243 13.81 -9.66 -11.32
C ASN A 243 15.32 -9.75 -11.07
N THR A 244 15.92 -8.67 -10.62
CA THR A 244 17.21 -8.70 -9.92
C THR A 244 16.91 -8.99 -8.45
N ILE A 245 17.52 -10.03 -7.91
CA ILE A 245 17.36 -10.42 -6.50
C ILE A 245 18.74 -10.51 -5.89
N GLN A 246 19.02 -9.64 -4.91
CA GLN A 246 20.29 -9.64 -4.21
C GLN A 246 20.08 -9.83 -2.70
N ALA A 247 20.27 -11.07 -2.26
CA ALA A 247 20.30 -11.40 -0.85
C ALA A 247 21.66 -11.02 -0.22
N THR A 248 21.65 -10.60 1.06
CA THR A 248 22.87 -10.49 1.88
C THR A 248 22.70 -11.08 3.25
#